data_AF-A0A945A5M2-F1
#
_entry.id   AF-A0A945A5M2-F1
#
_cell.length_a   1.000
_cell.length_b   1.000
_cell.length_c   1.000
_cell.angle_alpha   90.00
_cell.angle_beta   90.00
_cell.angle_gamma   90.00
#
_symmetry.space_group_name_H-M   'P 1'
#
loop_
_entity.id
_entity.type
_entity.pdbx_description
1 polymer ?
#
loop_
_entity_poly.entity_id
_entity_poly.type
_entity_poly.pdbx_seq_one_letter_code
_entity_poly.pdbx_strand_id
1 'polypeptide(L)' 'SWLDINVLADENIRQGIKDFSDWPTIPQMYVKGEFVGGCDIITDMMLSGELDKLLETNNIKFDKDAADKVREANS' A
#
# COMPACT_ATOMS: atom_id res chain seq x y z
N SER A 1 3.60 -8.81 -10.17
CA SER A 1 4.90 -8.22 -9.81
C SER A 1 4.63 -7.03 -8.93
N TRP A 2 5.38 -6.84 -7.85
CA TRP A 2 5.42 -5.58 -7.11
C TRP A 2 6.68 -4.80 -7.53
N LEU A 3 6.71 -3.51 -7.23
CA LEU A 3 7.82 -2.61 -7.51
C LEU A 3 7.98 -1.69 -6.31
N ASP A 4 9.18 -1.64 -5.74
CA ASP A 4 9.57 -0.61 -4.79
C ASP A 4 10.36 0.49 -5.50
N ILE A 5 10.09 1.74 -5.11
CA ILE A 5 10.83 2.91 -5.60
C ILE A 5 11.39 3.62 -4.37
N ASN A 6 12.72 3.65 -4.25
CA ASN A 6 13.39 4.40 -3.21
C ASN A 6 13.40 5.90 -3.54
N VAL A 7 12.36 6.61 -3.10
CA VAL A 7 12.21 8.05 -3.28
C VAL A 7 13.24 8.88 -2.49
N LEU A 8 13.95 8.29 -1.51
CA LEU A 8 15.00 9.00 -0.78
C LEU A 8 16.28 9.18 -1.59
N ALA A 9 16.40 8.46 -2.71
CA ALA A 9 17.55 8.57 -3.62
C ALA A 9 17.44 9.78 -4.57
N ASP A 10 16.25 10.37 -4.74
CA ASP A 10 16.00 11.49 -5.67
C ASP A 10 14.91 12.42 -5.12
N GLU A 11 15.30 13.65 -4.78
CA GLU A 11 14.38 14.67 -4.26
C GLU A 11 13.29 15.08 -5.28
N ASN A 12 13.55 15.01 -6.59
CA ASN A 12 12.54 15.30 -7.60
C ASN A 12 11.45 14.22 -7.62
N ILE A 13 11.83 12.96 -7.50
CA ILE A 13 10.88 11.85 -7.38
C ILE A 13 10.11 11.97 -6.06
N ARG A 14 10.81 12.32 -4.97
CA ARG A 14 10.22 12.49 -3.64
C ARG A 14 9.14 13.57 -3.58
N GLN A 15 9.36 14.71 -4.25
CA GLN A 15 8.35 15.76 -4.31
C GLN A 15 7.29 15.45 -5.35
N GLY A 16 7.69 14.99 -6.54
CA GLY A 16 6.75 14.68 -7.63
C GLY A 16 5.69 13.65 -7.25
N ILE A 17 6.04 12.63 -6.44
CA ILE A 17 5.05 11.63 -6.01
C ILE A 17 4.01 12.19 -5.03
N LYS A 18 4.38 13.19 -4.22
CA LYS A 18 3.45 13.87 -3.30
C LYS A 18 2.48 14.75 -4.06
N ASP A 19 3.00 15.52 -5.02
CA ASP A 19 2.18 16.38 -5.88
C ASP A 19 1.22 15.55 -6.75
N PHE A 20 1.69 14.40 -7.26
CA PHE A 20 0.87 13.50 -8.09
C PHE A 20 -0.30 12.87 -7.32
N SER A 21 -0.08 12.48 -6.06
CA SER A 21 -1.10 11.86 -5.20
C SER A 21 -1.99 12.87 -4.47
N ASP A 22 -1.61 14.15 -4.47
CA ASP A 22 -2.10 15.14 -3.50
C ASP A 22 -1.97 14.64 -2.05
N TRP A 23 -0.85 13.97 -1.75
CA TRP A 23 -0.60 13.34 -0.44
C TRP A 23 0.78 13.69 0.13
N PRO A 24 0.86 14.24 1.36
CA PRO A 24 2.10 14.86 1.84
C PRO A 24 3.17 13.87 2.33
N THR A 25 2.80 12.61 2.64
CA THR A 25 3.66 11.66 3.34
C THR A 25 4.06 10.43 2.50
N ILE A 26 5.11 9.76 2.94
CA ILE A 26 5.67 8.51 2.39
C ILE A 26 5.78 7.53 3.58
N PRO A 27 5.59 6.21 3.40
CA PRO A 27 5.36 5.49 2.13
C PRO A 27 3.98 5.76 1.51
N GLN A 28 3.88 5.57 0.19
CA GLN A 28 2.64 5.61 -0.56
C GLN A 28 2.46 4.29 -1.31
N MET A 29 1.29 3.67 -1.22
CA MET A 29 0.97 2.44 -1.93
C MET A 29 0.03 2.72 -3.09
N TYR A 30 0.33 2.10 -4.24
CA TYR A 30 -0.49 2.16 -5.43
C TYR A 30 -0.87 0.77 -5.89
N VAL A 31 -2.12 0.61 -6.32
CA VAL A 31 -2.64 -0.63 -6.92
C VAL A 31 -3.11 -0.30 -8.32
N LYS A 32 -2.52 -0.95 -9.33
CA LYS A 32 -2.85 -0.70 -10.76
C LYS A 32 -2.70 0.77 -11.19
N GLY A 33 -1.85 1.53 -10.52
CA GLY A 33 -1.62 2.95 -10.81
C GLY A 33 -2.53 3.90 -10.03
N GLU A 34 -3.48 3.38 -9.25
CA GLU A 34 -4.35 4.17 -8.38
C GLU A 34 -3.75 4.28 -6.99
N PHE A 35 -3.76 5.48 -6.43
CA PHE A 35 -3.30 5.74 -5.07
C PHE A 35 -4.25 5.10 -4.07
N VAL A 36 -3.71 4.29 -3.16
CA VAL A 36 -4.49 3.61 -2.12
C VAL A 36 -4.36 4.33 -0.78
N GLY A 37 -3.14 4.73 -0.40
CA GLY A 37 -2.91 5.39 0.88
C GLY A 37 -1.47 5.31 1.37
N GLY A 38 -1.26 5.88 2.55
CA GLY A 38 -0.01 5.77 3.32
C GLY A 38 -0.02 4.61 4.33
N CYS A 39 1.06 4.50 5.12
CA CYS A 39 1.28 3.40 6.06
C CYS A 39 0.08 3.07 6.96
N ASP A 40 -0.51 4.10 7.60
CA ASP A 40 -1.60 3.92 8.56
C ASP A 40 -2.85 3.35 7.87
N ILE A 41 -3.23 3.91 6.72
CA ILE A 41 -4.39 3.46 5.92
C ILE A 41 -4.20 2.00 5.49
N ILE A 42 -3.01 1.64 4.97
CA ILE A 42 -2.76 0.27 4.53
C ILE A 42 -2.79 -0.71 5.70
N THR A 43 -2.30 -0.28 6.86
CA THR A 43 -2.35 -1.10 8.09
C THR A 43 -3.79 -1.31 8.54
N ASP A 44 -4.61 -0.27 8.55
CA ASP A 44 -6.03 -0.37 8.91
C ASP A 44 -6.78 -1.29 7.93
N MET A 45 -6.54 -1.14 6.62
CA MET A 45 -7.13 -2.01 5.60
C MET A 45 -6.68 -3.46 5.73
N MET A 46 -5.42 -3.69 6.15
CA MET A 46 -4.90 -5.02 6.41
C MET A 46 -5.64 -5.66 7.59
N LEU A 47 -5.78 -4.95 8.70
CA LEU A 47 -6.46 -5.44 9.90
C LEU A 47 -7.97 -5.64 9.68
N SER A 48 -8.62 -4.78 8.90
CA SER A 48 -10.05 -4.88 8.60
C SER A 48 -10.39 -5.93 7.53
N GLY A 49 -9.40 -6.39 6.76
CA GLY A 49 -9.61 -7.28 5.60
C GLY A 49 -10.04 -6.56 4.32
N GLU A 50 -10.07 -5.23 4.32
CA GLU A 50 -10.35 -4.44 3.12
C GLU A 50 -9.21 -4.53 2.09
N LEU A 51 -7.96 -4.68 2.54
CA LEU A 51 -6.81 -4.82 1.65
C LEU A 51 -6.92 -6.08 0.79
N ASP A 52 -7.35 -7.20 1.39
CA ASP A 52 -7.56 -8.47 0.67
C ASP A 52 -8.59 -8.28 -0.44
N LYS A 53 -9.74 -7.66 -0.14
CA LYS A 53 -10.80 -7.39 -1.12
C LYS A 53 -10.30 -6.52 -2.26
N LEU A 54 -9.50 -5.50 -1.96
CA LEU A 54 -8.90 -4.62 -2.97
C LEU A 54 -7.98 -5.42 -3.91
N LEU A 55 -7.11 -6.27 -3.35
CA LEU A 55 -6.17 -7.09 -4.12
C LEU A 55 -6.89 -8.16 -4.94
N GLU A 56 -7.88 -8.86 -4.37
CA GLU A 56 -8.72 -9.84 -5.08
C GLU A 56 -9.47 -9.21 -6.25
N THR A 57 -10.13 -8.07 -6.03
CA THR A 57 -10.86 -7.32 -7.07
C THR A 57 -9.95 -6.92 -8.23
N ASN A 58 -8.67 -6.61 -7.93
CA ASN A 58 -7.66 -6.25 -8.92
C ASN A 58 -6.89 -7.45 -9.50
N ASN A 59 -7.30 -8.68 -9.18
CA ASN A 59 -6.62 -9.93 -9.55
C ASN A 59 -5.13 -9.94 -9.17
N ILE A 60 -4.80 -9.38 -8.01
CA ILE A 60 -3.46 -9.38 -7.44
C ILE A 60 -3.34 -10.54 -6.46
N LYS A 61 -2.41 -11.45 -6.72
CA LYS A 61 -2.12 -12.56 -5.81
C LYS A 61 -1.39 -12.03 -4.59
N PHE A 62 -1.80 -12.49 -3.41
CA PHE A 62 -1.14 -12.27 -2.14
C PHE A 62 -1.20 -13.56 -1.32
N ASP A 63 -0.42 -13.62 -0.25
CA ASP A 63 -0.42 -14.74 0.69
C ASP A 63 -1.51 -14.51 1.75
N LYS A 64 -2.62 -15.24 1.61
CA LYS A 64 -3.77 -15.14 2.52
C LYS A 64 -3.45 -15.69 3.90
N ASP A 65 -2.63 -16.74 4.00
CA ASP A 65 -2.24 -17.30 5.29
C ASP A 65 -1.36 -16.32 6.07
N ALA A 66 -0.50 -15.57 5.37
CA ALA A 66 0.28 -14.49 5.98
C ALA A 66 -0.62 -13.33 6.44
N ALA A 67 -1.61 -12.95 5.62
CA ALA A 67 -2.59 -11.93 5.96
C ALA A 67 -3.38 -12.30 7.23
N ASP A 68 -3.87 -13.54 7.31
CA ASP A 68 -4.63 -14.02 8.46
C ASP A 68 -3.76 -14.10 9.73
N LYS A 69 -2.50 -14.56 9.63
CA LYS A 69 -1.55 -14.53 10.76
C LYS A 69 -1.30 -13.13 11.30
N VAL A 70 -1.20 -12.12 10.43
CA VAL A 70 -1.06 -10.73 10.86
C VAL A 70 -2.28 -10.28 11.65
N ARG A 71 -3.49 -10.62 11.21
CA ARG A 71 -4.73 -10.28 11.93
C ARG A 71 -4.81 -10.99 13.28
N GLU A 72 -4.55 -12.29 13.31
CA GLU A 72 -4.54 -13.09 14.54
C GLU A 72 -3.55 -12.55 15.58
N ALA A 73 -2.36 -12.11 15.14
CA ALA A 73 -1.35 -11.54 16.03
C ALA A 73 -1.70 -10.13 16.56
N ASN A 74 -2.67 -9.45 15.96
CA ASN A 74 -3.15 -8.11 16.35
C ASN A 74 -4.58 -8.15 16.97
N SER A 75 -5.10 -9.35 17.25
CA SER A 75 -6.41 -9.60 17.88
C SER A 75 -6.34 -9.69 19.41
#